data_AF-A0A966UV79-F1
#
_entry.id   AF-A0A966UV79-F1
#
_cell.length_a   1.000
_cell.length_b   1.000
_cell.length_c   1.000
_cell.angle_alpha   90.00
_cell.angle_beta   90.00
_cell.angle_gamma   90.00
#
_symmetry.space_group_name_H-M   'P 1'
#
loop_
_entity.id
_entity.type
_entity.pdbx_description
1 polymer ?
#
loop_
_entity_poly.entity_id
_entity_poly.type
_entity_poly.pdbx_seq_one_letter_code
_entity_poly.pdbx_strand_id
1 'polypeptide(L)'
;MEAKSRQEALAQLGKMKLRPLRLQEQGAVGTPGGHEAAGGLRVEQPMTEAQIISFTEELGDLLDAGLQLEGALKMMEQRSEASVLKAVAQSLRNQVREGTSLSRALRTASASFSDLYCNLVAAGEVSGALGAILQRQVLYLKKLSDLKSRVIQALIYPMFVSGAGILLMVLFVVVLVPQLETLFNKSPETIPLVTRILLGTSYFLVHYGWLVAASLALAGLGFWQWIQKPAGRIWWDQARMKIPVAGAVLEASFY
;
A
#
# COMPACT_ATOMS: atom_id res chain seq x y z
N MET A 1 2.48 -42.10 15.70
CA MET A 1 3.52 -43.04 15.24
C MET A 1 4.43 -42.26 14.33
N GLU A 2 5.70 -42.13 14.67
CA GLU A 2 6.66 -41.47 13.79
C GLU A 2 7.09 -42.49 12.73
N ALA A 3 6.58 -42.32 11.51
CA ALA A 3 7.00 -43.10 10.35
C ALA A 3 7.55 -42.12 9.32
N LYS A 4 8.68 -42.46 8.70
CA LYS A 4 9.37 -41.56 7.76
C LYS A 4 8.66 -41.43 6.42
N SER A 5 7.66 -42.28 6.17
CA SER A 5 6.84 -42.23 4.96
C SER A 5 5.43 -42.79 5.19
N ARG A 6 4.48 -42.30 4.38
CA ARG A 6 3.09 -42.79 4.35
C ARG A 6 2.97 -44.30 4.12
N GLN A 7 3.88 -44.87 3.32
CA GLN A 7 3.89 -46.30 3.00
C GLN A 7 4.27 -47.16 4.21
N GLU A 8 5.24 -46.73 5.02
CA GLU A 8 5.58 -47.41 6.27
C GLU A 8 4.46 -47.31 7.31
N ALA A 9 3.81 -46.15 7.41
CA ALA A 9 2.67 -45.96 8.32
C ALA A 9 1.52 -46.93 7.99
N LEU A 10 1.21 -47.13 6.70
CA LEU A 10 0.17 -48.07 6.26
C LEU A 10 0.56 -49.52 6.51
N ALA A 11 1.83 -49.89 6.31
CA ALA A 11 2.31 -51.24 6.59
C ALA A 11 2.24 -51.57 8.10
N GLN A 12 2.56 -50.61 8.96
CA GLN A 12 2.46 -50.78 10.42
C GLN A 12 1.00 -50.83 10.90
N LEU A 13 0.12 -49.98 10.36
CA LEU A 13 -1.31 -50.01 10.69
C LEU A 13 -2.01 -51.29 10.19
N GLY A 14 -1.58 -51.82 9.04
CA GLY A 14 -2.04 -53.11 8.52
C GLY A 14 -1.70 -54.29 9.44
N LYS A 15 -0.50 -54.30 10.03
CA LYS A 15 -0.10 -55.32 11.02
C LYS A 15 -0.96 -55.26 12.30
N MET A 16 -1.47 -54.09 12.64
CA MET A 16 -2.33 -53.90 13.82
C MET A 16 -3.83 -54.08 13.54
N LYS A 17 -4.21 -54.51 12.32
CA LYS A 17 -5.62 -54.71 11.89
C LYS A 17 -6.52 -53.47 12.06
N LEU A 18 -5.95 -52.27 12.03
CA LEU A 18 -6.71 -51.02 12.13
C LEU A 18 -6.84 -50.36 10.75
N ARG A 19 -8.07 -49.96 10.38
CA ARG A 19 -8.36 -49.19 9.16
C ARG A 19 -8.41 -47.69 9.50
N PRO A 20 -7.47 -46.86 9.03
CA PRO A 20 -7.45 -45.45 9.40
C PRO A 20 -8.58 -44.68 8.70
N LEU A 21 -9.36 -43.90 9.46
CA LEU A 21 -10.41 -43.03 8.92
C LEU A 21 -9.89 -41.67 8.42
N ARG A 22 -8.72 -41.22 8.88
CA ARG A 22 -7.97 -40.04 8.38
C ARG A 22 -6.50 -40.19 8.74
N LEU A 23 -5.61 -39.95 7.77
CA LEU A 23 -4.16 -39.95 7.96
C LEU A 23 -3.66 -38.56 7.55
N GLN A 24 -3.13 -37.80 8.51
CA GLN A 24 -2.62 -36.43 8.27
C GLN A 24 -1.13 -36.42 8.59
N GLU A 25 -0.30 -36.15 7.58
CA GLU A 25 1.15 -36.06 7.73
C GLU A 25 1.50 -34.78 8.48
N GLN A 26 2.03 -34.94 9.69
CA GLN A 26 2.44 -33.82 10.54
C GLN A 26 3.86 -33.38 10.13
N GLY A 27 3.94 -32.78 8.94
CA GLY A 27 5.18 -32.30 8.33
C GLY A 27 4.96 -31.29 7.19
N ALA A 28 3.74 -30.80 7.01
CA ALA A 28 3.44 -29.67 6.15
C ALA A 28 2.33 -28.86 6.84
N VAL A 29 2.70 -27.72 7.41
CA VAL A 29 1.74 -26.68 7.79
C VAL A 29 1.14 -26.16 6.49
N GLY A 30 0.03 -26.77 6.10
CA GLY A 30 -0.80 -26.32 5.00
C GLY A 30 -1.54 -25.05 5.39
N THR A 31 -1.12 -23.93 4.81
CA THR A 31 -2.01 -22.78 4.60
C THR A 31 -3.15 -23.24 3.66
N PRO A 32 -4.42 -22.93 3.97
CA PRO A 32 -5.53 -23.30 3.10
C PRO A 32 -5.56 -22.34 1.90
N GLY A 33 -5.30 -22.88 0.71
CA GLY A 33 -5.36 -22.15 -0.55
C GLY A 33 -4.45 -22.78 -1.59
N GLY A 34 -4.95 -23.79 -2.29
CA GLY A 34 -4.22 -24.40 -3.41
C GLY A 34 -3.95 -23.35 -4.49
N HIS A 35 -2.69 -22.98 -4.66
CA HIS A 35 -2.13 -22.54 -5.92
C HIS A 35 -0.96 -23.48 -6.18
N GLU A 36 -1.15 -24.36 -7.16
CA GLU A 36 -0.05 -25.10 -7.77
C GLU A 36 1.04 -24.12 -8.15
N ALA A 37 2.25 -24.39 -7.68
CA ALA A 37 3.44 -23.64 -7.97
C ALA A 37 3.80 -23.81 -9.45
N ALA A 38 3.23 -22.95 -10.30
CA ALA A 38 3.85 -22.59 -11.57
C ALA A 38 5.05 -21.71 -11.21
N GLY A 39 6.26 -22.26 -11.34
CA GLY A 39 7.54 -21.60 -11.04
C GLY A 39 7.88 -20.48 -12.03
N GLY A 40 7.05 -19.44 -12.10
CA GLY A 40 7.39 -18.21 -12.81
C GLY A 40 8.29 -17.33 -11.93
N LEU A 41 9.35 -16.76 -12.52
CA LEU A 41 10.14 -15.71 -11.86
C LEU A 41 9.22 -14.53 -11.51
N ARG A 42 9.01 -14.32 -10.21
CA ARG A 42 8.34 -13.13 -9.68
C ARG A 42 9.30 -11.95 -9.80
N VAL A 43 8.84 -10.86 -10.40
CA VAL A 43 9.62 -9.63 -10.47
C VAL A 43 9.57 -8.97 -9.09
N GLU A 44 10.72 -8.91 -8.41
CA GLU A 44 10.81 -8.35 -7.05
C GLU A 44 10.64 -6.83 -7.02
N GLN A 45 10.92 -6.14 -8.13
CA GLN A 45 10.82 -4.69 -8.20
C GLN A 45 9.34 -4.27 -8.39
N PRO A 46 8.79 -3.46 -7.46
CA PRO A 46 7.44 -2.95 -7.61
C PRO A 46 7.35 -1.95 -8.77
N MET A 47 6.25 -1.99 -9.51
CA MET A 47 5.97 -1.06 -10.60
C MET A 47 5.39 0.23 -10.04
N THR A 48 5.75 1.36 -10.65
CA THR A 48 5.09 2.63 -10.36
C THR A 48 3.67 2.66 -10.96
N GLU A 49 2.80 3.50 -10.41
CA GLU A 49 1.42 3.67 -10.90
C GLU A 49 1.39 4.03 -12.40
N ALA A 50 2.29 4.92 -12.83
CA ALA A 50 2.46 5.28 -14.23
C ALA A 50 2.88 4.07 -15.10
N GLN A 51 3.82 3.24 -14.62
CA GLN A 51 4.25 2.05 -15.35
C GLN A 51 3.12 1.03 -15.52
N ILE A 52 2.26 0.84 -14.50
CA ILE A 52 1.10 -0.05 -14.60
C ILE A 52 0.12 0.47 -15.65
N ILE A 53 -0.16 1.78 -15.64
CA ILE A 53 -1.05 2.42 -16.62
C ILE A 53 -0.49 2.22 -18.04
N SER A 54 0.77 2.58 -18.28
CA SER A 54 1.39 2.45 -19.61
C SER A 54 1.47 1.00 -20.08
N PHE A 55 1.78 0.05 -19.19
CA PHE A 55 1.77 -1.38 -19.50
C PHE A 55 0.37 -1.86 -19.92
N THR A 56 -0.65 -1.49 -19.16
CA THR A 56 -2.04 -1.89 -19.42
C THR A 56 -2.55 -1.27 -20.72
N GLU A 57 -2.20 -0.01 -20.98
CA GLU A 57 -2.56 0.74 -22.18
C GLU A 57 -1.93 0.13 -23.42
N GLU A 58 -0.62 -0.09 -23.42
CA GLU A 58 0.07 -0.70 -24.55
C GLU A 58 -0.43 -2.13 -24.80
N LEU A 59 -0.63 -2.95 -23.77
CA LEU A 59 -1.19 -4.29 -23.94
C LEU A 59 -2.62 -4.24 -24.50
N GLY A 60 -3.44 -3.31 -24.00
CA GLY A 60 -4.81 -3.10 -24.47
C GLY A 60 -4.85 -2.67 -25.94
N ASP A 61 -4.02 -1.70 -26.33
CA ASP A 61 -3.91 -1.19 -27.71
C ASP A 61 -3.48 -2.29 -28.68
N LEU A 62 -2.47 -3.09 -28.31
CA LEU A 62 -1.97 -4.18 -29.14
C LEU A 62 -3.03 -5.28 -29.34
N LEU A 63 -3.75 -5.63 -28.27
CA LEU A 63 -4.82 -6.64 -28.34
C LEU A 63 -6.04 -6.13 -29.11
N ASP A 64 -6.39 -4.85 -28.98
CA ASP A 64 -7.49 -4.23 -29.74
C ASP A 64 -7.14 -4.11 -31.24
N ALA A 65 -5.85 -3.93 -31.56
CA ALA A 65 -5.32 -4.02 -32.93
C ALA A 65 -5.30 -5.46 -33.49
N GLY A 66 -5.78 -6.45 -32.74
CA GLY A 66 -5.93 -7.84 -33.18
C GLY A 66 -4.68 -8.70 -33.03
N LEU A 67 -3.64 -8.23 -32.33
CA LEU A 67 -2.48 -9.07 -32.01
C LEU A 67 -2.87 -10.15 -31.02
N GLN A 68 -2.29 -11.34 -31.19
CA GLN A 68 -2.40 -12.40 -30.18
C GLN A 68 -1.61 -12.02 -28.93
N LEU A 69 -2.07 -12.47 -27.76
CA LEU A 69 -1.48 -12.13 -26.46
C LEU A 69 0.02 -12.39 -26.37
N GLU A 70 0.51 -13.53 -26.84
CA GLU A 70 1.95 -13.83 -26.84
C GLU A 70 2.73 -12.84 -27.71
N GLY A 71 2.19 -12.48 -28.88
CA GLY A 71 2.78 -11.52 -29.81
C GLY A 71 2.84 -10.11 -29.24
N ALA A 72 1.76 -9.68 -28.59
CA ALA A 72 1.70 -8.40 -27.89
C ALA A 72 2.76 -8.32 -26.77
N LEU A 73 2.84 -9.34 -25.92
CA LEU A 73 3.83 -9.40 -24.84
C LEU A 73 5.28 -9.41 -25.35
N LYS A 74 5.53 -10.11 -26.48
CA LYS A 74 6.85 -10.09 -27.14
C LYS A 74 7.21 -8.70 -27.66
N MET A 75 6.26 -7.97 -28.22
CA MET A 75 6.49 -6.61 -28.70
C MET A 75 6.81 -5.66 -27.54
N MET A 76 6.06 -5.76 -26.43
CA MET A 76 6.31 -4.99 -25.22
C MET A 76 7.68 -5.28 -24.61
N GLU A 77 8.12 -6.56 -24.61
CA GLU A 77 9.46 -6.97 -24.16
C GLU A 77 10.58 -6.30 -24.99
N GLN A 78 10.36 -6.15 -26.30
CA GLN A 78 11.35 -5.55 -27.21
C GLN A 78 11.36 -4.02 -27.16
N ARG A 79 10.20 -3.39 -26.95
CA ARG A 79 10.04 -1.93 -26.98
C ARG A 79 10.34 -1.26 -25.64
N SER A 80 10.16 -1.96 -24.53
CA SER A 80 10.30 -1.36 -23.20
C SER A 80 11.76 -1.03 -22.84
N GLU A 81 12.06 0.26 -22.70
CA GLU A 81 13.35 0.74 -22.18
C GLU A 81 13.51 0.50 -20.67
N ALA A 82 12.39 0.46 -19.93
CA ALA A 82 12.41 0.20 -18.49
C ALA A 82 12.64 -1.30 -18.22
N SER A 83 13.65 -1.60 -17.40
CA SER A 83 14.02 -2.97 -17.02
C SER A 83 12.87 -3.73 -16.35
N VAL A 84 12.08 -3.06 -15.50
CA VAL A 84 10.95 -3.65 -14.79
C VAL A 84 9.83 -4.08 -15.74
N LEU A 85 9.40 -3.19 -16.64
CA LEU A 85 8.35 -3.47 -17.62
C LEU A 85 8.74 -4.62 -18.54
N LYS A 86 10.00 -4.64 -18.98
CA LYS A 86 10.55 -5.75 -19.77
C LYS A 86 10.52 -7.07 -19.00
N ALA A 87 10.96 -7.08 -17.75
CA ALA A 87 10.96 -8.28 -16.91
C ALA A 87 9.53 -8.81 -16.67
N VAL A 88 8.57 -7.91 -16.46
CA VAL A 88 7.15 -8.28 -16.28
C VAL A 88 6.58 -8.85 -17.59
N ALA A 89 6.80 -8.18 -18.73
CA ALA A 89 6.35 -8.67 -20.03
C ALA A 89 6.94 -10.06 -20.36
N GLN A 90 8.24 -10.25 -20.10
CA GLN A 90 8.92 -11.52 -20.30
C GLN A 90 8.38 -12.64 -19.40
N SER A 91 8.18 -12.35 -18.11
CA SER A 91 7.61 -13.32 -17.15
C SER A 91 6.19 -13.73 -17.54
N LEU A 92 5.35 -12.75 -17.93
CA LEU A 92 3.99 -13.03 -18.41
C LEU A 92 3.99 -13.85 -19.69
N ARG A 93 4.84 -13.49 -20.66
CA ARG A 93 4.96 -14.20 -21.93
C ARG A 93 5.33 -15.67 -21.72
N ASN A 94 6.31 -15.95 -20.86
CA ASN A 94 6.73 -17.32 -20.58
C ASN A 94 5.59 -18.15 -19.97
N GLN A 95 4.89 -17.60 -18.96
CA GLN A 95 3.78 -18.28 -18.31
C GLN A 95 2.58 -18.50 -19.25
N VAL A 96 2.25 -17.52 -20.09
CA VAL A 96 1.18 -17.65 -21.10
C VAL A 96 1.55 -18.69 -22.14
N ARG A 97 2.82 -18.75 -22.58
CA ARG A 97 3.33 -19.76 -23.50
C ARG A 97 3.32 -21.17 -22.90
N GLU A 98 3.44 -21.28 -21.58
CA GLU A 98 3.28 -22.53 -20.83
C GLU A 98 1.80 -22.93 -20.64
N GLY A 99 0.85 -22.13 -21.12
CA GLY A 99 -0.59 -22.39 -21.04
C GLY A 99 -1.27 -21.85 -19.78
N THR A 100 -0.56 -21.04 -18.98
CA THR A 100 -1.16 -20.38 -17.83
C THR A 100 -2.03 -19.21 -18.29
N SER A 101 -3.25 -19.09 -17.76
CA SER A 101 -4.12 -17.92 -17.97
C SER A 101 -3.41 -16.62 -17.56
N LEU A 102 -3.55 -15.56 -18.34
CA LEU A 102 -2.97 -14.23 -18.08
C LEU A 102 -3.33 -13.72 -16.68
N SER A 103 -4.57 -13.89 -16.24
CA SER A 103 -5.02 -13.48 -14.90
C SER A 103 -4.24 -14.15 -13.77
N ARG A 104 -3.84 -15.41 -13.94
CA ARG A 104 -2.98 -16.14 -12.98
C ARG A 104 -1.52 -15.70 -13.13
N ALA A 105 -1.04 -15.52 -14.36
CA ALA A 105 0.32 -15.04 -14.62
C ALA A 105 0.57 -13.63 -14.05
N LEU A 106 -0.44 -12.75 -14.06
CA LEU A 106 -0.35 -11.41 -13.46
C LEU A 106 -0.16 -11.46 -11.94
N ARG A 107 -0.83 -12.40 -11.26
CA ARG A 107 -0.72 -12.57 -9.80
C ARG A 107 0.68 -13.00 -9.36
N THR A 108 1.37 -13.78 -10.19
CA THR A 108 2.73 -14.27 -9.92
C THR A 108 3.80 -13.32 -10.42
N ALA A 109 3.56 -12.60 -11.52
CA ALA A 109 4.54 -11.73 -12.16
C ALA A 109 4.94 -10.52 -11.31
N SER A 110 3.98 -9.83 -10.67
CA SER A 110 4.27 -8.69 -9.81
C SER A 110 3.21 -8.49 -8.73
N ALA A 111 3.64 -8.04 -7.54
CA ALA A 111 2.74 -7.63 -6.46
C ALA A 111 1.94 -6.35 -6.78
N SER A 112 2.32 -5.65 -7.86
CA SER A 112 1.75 -4.36 -8.25
C SER A 112 0.35 -4.49 -8.86
N PHE A 113 0.00 -5.69 -9.35
CA PHE A 113 -1.34 -5.98 -9.88
C PHE A 113 -2.28 -6.37 -8.73
N SER A 114 -3.27 -5.53 -8.46
CA SER A 114 -4.26 -5.78 -7.41
C SER A 114 -5.17 -6.97 -7.73
N ASP A 115 -5.79 -7.56 -6.71
CA ASP A 115 -6.75 -8.66 -6.90
C ASP A 115 -7.91 -8.27 -7.83
N LEU A 116 -8.40 -7.04 -7.73
CA LEU A 116 -9.42 -6.49 -8.60
C LEU A 116 -8.95 -6.46 -10.06
N TYR A 117 -7.72 -6.02 -10.30
CA TYR A 117 -7.13 -5.99 -11.64
C TYR A 117 -7.08 -7.40 -12.24
N CYS A 118 -6.56 -8.37 -11.50
CA CYS A 118 -6.45 -9.75 -11.95
C CYS A 118 -7.82 -10.41 -12.19
N ASN A 119 -8.83 -10.09 -11.36
CA ASN A 119 -10.19 -10.62 -11.53
C ASN A 119 -10.91 -10.05 -12.75
N LEU A 120 -10.71 -8.76 -13.06
CA LEU A 120 -11.26 -8.16 -14.27
C LEU A 120 -10.62 -8.74 -15.53
N VAL A 121 -9.30 -8.94 -15.51
CA VAL A 121 -8.60 -9.66 -16.58
C VAL A 121 -9.15 -11.08 -16.75
N ALA A 122 -9.37 -11.82 -15.65
CA ALA A 122 -9.94 -13.16 -15.71
C ALA A 122 -11.33 -13.16 -16.39
N ALA A 123 -12.18 -12.18 -16.07
CA ALA A 123 -13.47 -12.02 -16.72
C ALA A 123 -13.32 -11.73 -18.24
N GLY A 124 -12.35 -10.89 -18.61
CA GLY A 124 -12.03 -10.58 -20.01
C GLY A 124 -11.44 -11.76 -20.79
N GLU A 125 -10.66 -12.62 -20.15
CA GLU A 125 -10.15 -13.87 -20.74
C GLU A 125 -11.29 -14.84 -21.04
N VAL A 126 -12.20 -15.05 -20.08
CA VAL A 126 -13.34 -15.96 -20.23
C VAL A 126 -14.32 -15.46 -21.29
N SER A 127 -14.55 -14.14 -21.34
CA SER A 127 -15.47 -13.53 -22.32
C SER A 127 -14.82 -13.29 -23.69
N GLY A 128 -13.52 -13.57 -23.86
CA GLY A 128 -12.77 -13.26 -25.09
C GLY A 128 -12.66 -11.77 -25.40
N ALA A 129 -12.94 -10.88 -24.45
CA ALA A 129 -13.00 -9.43 -24.63
C ALA A 129 -11.85 -8.72 -23.90
N LEU A 130 -10.66 -9.32 -23.93
CA LEU A 130 -9.51 -8.89 -23.13
C LEU A 130 -9.06 -7.46 -23.47
N GLY A 131 -8.99 -7.09 -24.76
CA GLY A 131 -8.63 -5.74 -25.20
C GLY A 131 -9.56 -4.66 -24.64
N ALA A 132 -10.88 -4.85 -24.79
CA ALA A 132 -11.89 -3.92 -24.27
C ALA A 132 -11.84 -3.77 -22.74
N ILE A 133 -11.60 -4.87 -22.01
CA ILE A 133 -11.45 -4.82 -20.55
C ILE A 133 -10.19 -4.06 -20.14
N LEU A 134 -9.07 -4.27 -20.81
CA LEU A 134 -7.82 -3.56 -20.52
C LEU A 134 -7.95 -2.06 -20.81
N GLN A 135 -8.60 -1.66 -21.91
CA GLN A 135 -8.91 -0.26 -22.20
C GLN A 135 -9.76 0.39 -21.09
N ARG A 136 -10.79 -0.31 -20.63
CA ARG A 136 -11.61 0.16 -19.50
C ARG A 136 -10.80 0.27 -18.21
N GLN A 137 -9.88 -0.66 -17.97
CA GLN A 137 -8.95 -0.62 -16.84
C GLN A 137 -8.01 0.58 -16.91
N VAL A 138 -7.50 0.94 -18.09
CA VAL A 138 -6.66 2.14 -18.29
C VAL A 138 -7.43 3.40 -17.91
N LEU A 139 -8.67 3.54 -18.39
CA LEU A 139 -9.52 4.68 -18.03
C LEU A 139 -9.74 4.77 -16.52
N TYR A 140 -9.98 3.64 -15.87
CA TYR A 140 -10.14 3.58 -14.41
C TYR A 140 -8.86 3.98 -13.67
N LEU A 141 -7.71 3.43 -14.03
CA LEU A 141 -6.42 3.73 -13.40
C LEU A 141 -6.02 5.21 -13.62
N LYS A 142 -6.24 5.76 -14.82
CA LYS A 142 -6.00 7.19 -15.11
C LYS A 142 -6.88 8.10 -14.25
N LYS A 143 -8.17 7.76 -14.09
CA LYS A 143 -9.08 8.51 -13.20
C LYS A 143 -8.60 8.49 -11.76
N LEU A 144 -8.22 7.33 -11.25
CA LEU A 144 -7.68 7.21 -9.88
C LEU A 144 -6.42 8.05 -9.68
N SER A 145 -5.48 8.00 -10.64
CA SER A 145 -4.24 8.78 -10.61
C SER A 145 -4.53 10.29 -10.63
N ASP A 146 -5.45 10.75 -11.48
CA ASP A 146 -5.87 12.15 -11.55
C ASP A 146 -6.53 12.63 -10.26
N LEU A 147 -7.46 11.84 -9.70
CA LEU A 147 -8.10 12.14 -8.42
C LEU A 147 -7.06 12.26 -7.29
N LYS A 148 -6.15 11.30 -7.21
CA LYS A 148 -5.05 11.30 -6.23
C LYS A 148 -4.16 12.54 -6.40
N SER A 149 -3.79 12.88 -7.63
CA SER A 149 -3.00 14.07 -7.94
C SER A 149 -3.70 15.35 -7.49
N ARG A 150 -5.00 15.50 -7.78
CA ARG A 150 -5.81 16.65 -7.36
C ARG A 150 -5.88 16.78 -5.83
N VAL A 151 -6.07 15.67 -5.12
CA VAL A 151 -6.09 15.65 -3.66
C VAL A 151 -4.74 16.09 -3.10
N ILE A 152 -3.63 15.55 -3.63
CA ILE A 152 -2.29 15.94 -3.21
C ILE A 152 -2.08 17.44 -3.46
N GLN A 153 -2.44 17.93 -4.65
CA GLN A 153 -2.31 19.35 -5.01
C GLN A 153 -3.11 20.26 -4.07
N ALA A 154 -4.33 19.88 -3.72
CA ALA A 154 -5.16 20.64 -2.78
C ALA A 154 -4.56 20.69 -1.36
N LEU A 155 -3.78 19.68 -0.96
CA LEU A 155 -3.14 19.61 0.36
C LEU A 155 -1.80 20.35 0.44
N ILE A 156 -1.15 20.66 -0.69
CA ILE A 156 0.15 21.36 -0.70
C ILE A 156 0.04 22.72 -0.02
N TYR A 157 -0.97 23.53 -0.36
CA TYR A 157 -1.12 24.88 0.21
C TYR A 157 -1.39 24.85 1.73
N PRO A 158 -2.38 24.09 2.25
CA PRO A 158 -2.57 23.94 3.69
C PRO A 158 -1.34 23.44 4.42
N MET A 159 -0.61 22.47 3.86
CA MET A 159 0.60 21.93 4.46
C MET A 159 1.73 22.98 4.52
N PHE A 160 1.91 23.76 3.45
CA PHE A 160 2.91 24.82 3.38
C PHE A 160 2.62 25.93 4.40
N VAL A 161 1.40 26.47 4.42
CA VAL A 161 1.01 27.55 5.36
C VAL A 161 1.06 27.06 6.80
N SER A 162 0.58 25.85 7.07
CA SER A 162 0.64 25.26 8.42
C SER A 162 2.09 25.05 8.86
N GLY A 163 2.95 24.54 7.97
CA GLY A 163 4.38 24.38 8.22
C GLY A 163 5.08 25.70 8.51
N ALA A 164 4.81 26.74 7.72
CA ALA A 164 5.34 28.08 7.94
C ALA A 164 4.86 28.68 9.28
N GLY A 165 3.59 28.47 9.65
CA GLY A 165 3.04 28.90 10.93
C GLY A 165 3.72 28.21 12.13
N ILE A 166 3.91 26.89 12.06
CA ILE A 166 4.63 26.13 13.09
C ILE A 166 6.07 26.62 13.20
N LEU A 167 6.76 26.80 12.08
CA LEU A 167 8.14 27.31 12.04
C LEU A 167 8.24 28.69 12.69
N LEU A 168 7.32 29.60 12.36
CA LEU A 168 7.26 30.93 12.95
C LEU A 168 7.02 30.88 14.46
N MET A 169 6.12 29.99 14.92
CA MET A 169 5.84 29.81 16.34
C MET A 169 7.07 29.33 17.10
N VAL A 170 7.78 28.33 16.55
CA VAL A 170 9.05 27.84 17.12
C VAL A 170 10.08 28.97 17.19
N LEU A 171 10.24 29.75 16.12
CA LEU A 171 11.16 30.88 16.10
C LEU A 171 10.80 31.94 17.16
N PHE A 172 9.51 32.22 17.34
CA PHE A 172 9.03 33.14 18.36
C PHE A 172 9.40 32.68 19.76
N VAL A 173 9.16 31.40 20.08
CA VAL A 173 9.46 30.84 21.41
C VAL A 173 10.96 30.76 21.66
N VAL A 174 11.76 30.35 20.67
CA VAL A 174 13.20 30.15 20.82
C VAL A 174 13.99 31.46 20.87
N VAL A 175 13.59 32.48 20.11
CA VAL A 175 14.39 33.72 19.96
C VAL A 175 13.76 34.90 20.69
N LEU A 176 12.44 35.09 20.57
CA LEU A 176 11.75 36.29 21.06
C LEU A 176 11.48 36.23 22.56
N VAL A 177 11.05 35.08 23.08
CA VAL A 177 10.77 34.93 24.52
C VAL A 177 12.01 35.12 25.41
N PRO A 178 13.19 34.53 25.15
CA PRO A 178 14.36 34.78 26.00
C PRO A 178 14.84 36.23 25.94
N GLN A 179 14.71 36.91 24.80
CA GLN A 179 15.02 38.35 24.73
C GLN A 179 14.12 39.16 25.66
N LEU A 180 12.81 38.88 25.66
CA LEU A 180 11.87 39.53 26.60
C LEU A 180 12.28 39.25 28.05
N GLU A 181 12.63 38.02 28.39
CA GLU A 181 13.12 37.67 29.74
C GLU A 181 14.33 38.52 30.16
N THR A 182 15.32 38.72 29.28
CA THR A 182 16.50 39.54 29.60
C THR A 182 16.20 41.03 29.80
N LEU A 183 15.13 41.55 29.19
CA LEU A 183 14.68 42.92 29.39
C LEU A 183 13.99 43.09 30.74
N PHE A 184 13.18 42.11 31.15
CA PHE A 184 12.48 42.15 32.45
C PHE A 184 13.41 41.86 33.64
N ASN A 185 14.43 40.99 33.49
CA ASN A 185 15.40 40.70 34.56
C ASN A 185 16.29 41.89 34.97
N LYS A 186 16.25 43.00 34.22
CA LYS A 186 16.98 44.24 34.54
C LYS A 186 16.16 45.24 35.37
N SER A 187 14.87 45.00 35.57
CA SER A 187 13.98 45.82 36.39
C SER A 187 13.52 45.01 37.62
N PRO A 188 14.07 45.26 38.82
CA PRO A 188 13.88 44.39 39.99
C PRO A 188 12.52 44.56 40.70
N GLU A 189 11.60 45.38 40.18
CA GLU A 189 10.27 45.54 40.78
C GLU A 189 9.29 44.47 40.28
N THR A 190 9.05 43.51 41.16
CA THR A 190 7.96 42.51 41.20
C THR A 190 7.37 42.14 39.84
N ILE A 191 7.97 41.15 39.19
CA ILE A 191 7.42 40.50 38.00
C ILE A 191 5.95 40.13 38.27
N PRO A 192 4.98 40.74 37.55
CA PRO A 192 3.55 40.46 37.74
C PRO A 192 3.25 38.98 37.51
N LEU A 193 2.23 38.45 38.22
CA LEU A 193 1.89 37.03 38.24
C LEU A 193 1.68 36.45 36.82
N VAL A 194 1.08 37.24 35.93
CA VAL A 194 0.86 36.90 34.51
C VAL A 194 2.18 36.64 33.77
N THR A 195 3.20 37.48 33.97
CA THR A 195 4.51 37.34 33.34
C THR A 195 5.28 36.12 33.88
N ARG A 196 5.07 35.76 35.16
CA ARG A 196 5.64 34.56 35.77
C ARG A 196 5.04 33.27 35.20
N ILE A 197 3.72 33.26 34.97
CA ILE A 197 3.04 32.16 34.28
C ILE A 197 3.55 32.06 32.83
N LEU A 198 3.70 33.19 32.14
CA LEU A 198 4.20 33.23 30.75
C LEU A 198 5.63 32.70 30.62
N LEU A 199 6.55 33.16 31.48
CA LEU A 199 7.94 32.67 31.51
C LEU A 199 8.03 31.19 31.92
N GLY A 200 7.22 30.75 32.89
CA GLY A 200 7.14 29.33 33.28
C GLY A 200 6.61 28.44 32.16
N THR A 201 5.60 28.91 31.41
CA THR A 201 5.06 28.19 30.25
C THR A 201 6.08 28.12 29.12
N SER A 202 6.87 29.18 28.93
CA SER A 202 7.97 29.20 27.95
C SER A 202 9.08 28.22 28.33
N TYR A 203 9.54 28.20 29.59
CA TYR A 203 10.57 27.26 30.03
C TYR A 203 10.11 25.81 29.85
N PHE A 204 8.83 25.53 30.14
CA PHE A 204 8.23 24.23 29.85
C PHE A 204 8.20 23.93 28.35
N LEU A 205 7.76 24.85 27.50
CA LEU A 205 7.70 24.64 26.04
C LEU A 205 9.09 24.49 25.40
N VAL A 206 10.10 25.24 25.84
CA VAL A 206 11.47 25.15 25.30
C VAL A 206 12.17 23.89 25.80
N HIS A 207 12.04 23.56 27.08
CA HIS A 207 12.76 22.43 27.69
C HIS A 207 12.05 21.08 27.48
N TYR A 208 10.71 21.05 27.50
CA TYR A 208 9.90 19.85 27.24
C TYR A 208 9.29 19.84 25.83
N GLY A 209 9.57 20.82 24.97
CA GLY A 209 9.06 20.84 23.59
C GLY A 209 9.46 19.62 22.77
N TRP A 210 10.69 19.12 22.96
CA TRP A 210 11.13 17.87 22.35
C TRP A 210 10.39 16.65 22.92
N LEU A 211 9.99 16.66 24.20
CA LEU A 211 9.15 15.62 24.81
C LEU A 211 7.71 15.69 24.32
N VAL A 212 7.15 16.89 24.11
CA VAL A 212 5.82 17.06 23.49
C VAL A 212 5.85 16.57 22.04
N ALA A 213 6.85 16.96 21.26
CA ALA A 213 7.05 16.48 19.89
C ALA A 213 7.27 14.96 19.85
N ALA A 214 8.08 14.41 20.75
CA ALA A 214 8.30 12.97 20.87
C ALA A 214 7.02 12.23 21.31
N SER A 215 6.23 12.81 22.21
CA SER A 215 4.94 12.23 22.63
C SER A 215 3.90 12.24 21.51
N LEU A 216 3.85 13.31 20.70
CA LEU A 216 3.00 13.39 19.50
C LEU A 216 3.47 12.42 18.43
N ALA A 217 4.77 12.29 18.21
CA ALA A 217 5.33 11.32 17.29
C ALA A 217 5.04 9.88 17.74
N LEU A 218 5.20 9.57 19.03
CA LEU A 218 4.86 8.27 19.61
C LEU A 218 3.36 7.99 19.55
N ALA A 219 2.51 8.97 19.86
CA ALA A 219 1.07 8.86 19.73
C ALA A 219 0.66 8.63 18.27
N GLY A 220 1.27 9.35 17.32
CA GLY A 220 1.06 9.19 15.88
C GLY A 220 1.52 7.83 15.37
N LEU A 221 2.70 7.35 15.79
CA LEU A 221 3.21 6.03 15.44
C LEU A 221 2.38 4.91 16.09
N GLY A 222 1.97 5.07 17.35
CA GLY A 222 1.10 4.13 18.05
C GLY A 222 -0.28 4.07 17.40
N PHE A 223 -0.83 5.21 16.99
CA PHE A 223 -2.06 5.31 16.23
C PHE A 223 -1.94 4.66 14.85
N TRP A 224 -0.82 4.90 14.15
CA TRP A 224 -0.51 4.27 12.87
C TRP A 224 -0.38 2.75 12.99
N GLN A 225 0.31 2.26 14.03
CA GLN A 225 0.40 0.82 14.32
C GLN A 225 -0.94 0.22 14.72
N TRP A 226 -1.79 0.97 15.42
CA TRP A 226 -3.11 0.51 15.84
C TRP A 226 -4.08 0.37 14.65
N ILE A 227 -4.07 1.31 13.71
CA ILE A 227 -4.87 1.24 12.47
C ILE A 227 -4.47 0.07 11.57
N GLN A 228 -3.21 -0.36 11.62
CA GLN A 228 -2.77 -1.56 10.90
C GLN A 228 -3.26 -2.88 11.53
N LYS A 229 -3.71 -2.86 12.79
CA LYS A 229 -4.30 -4.05 13.44
C LYS A 229 -5.78 -4.21 13.05
N PRO A 230 -6.30 -5.45 12.95
CA PRO A 230 -7.67 -5.72 12.52
C PRO A 230 -8.73 -5.04 13.39
N ALA A 231 -8.50 -4.90 14.70
CA ALA A 231 -9.41 -4.20 15.62
C ALA A 231 -9.41 -2.66 15.45
N GLY A 232 -8.25 -2.06 15.13
CA GLY A 232 -8.14 -0.61 14.92
C GLY A 232 -8.68 -0.19 13.56
N ARG A 233 -8.56 -1.06 12.55
CA ARG A 233 -9.12 -0.81 11.21
C ARG A 233 -10.63 -0.65 11.22
N ILE A 234 -11.35 -1.51 11.94
CA ILE A 234 -12.83 -1.47 12.03
C ILE A 234 -13.31 -0.18 12.73
N TRP A 235 -12.65 0.23 13.81
CA TRP A 235 -12.98 1.47 14.50
C TRP A 235 -12.66 2.71 13.64
N TRP A 236 -11.52 2.70 12.96
CA TRP A 236 -11.13 3.78 12.05
C TRP A 236 -12.09 3.91 10.87
N ASP A 237 -12.51 2.79 10.30
CA ASP A 237 -13.51 2.74 9.23
C ASP A 237 -14.86 3.31 9.70
N GLN A 238 -15.30 3.01 10.93
CA GLN A 238 -16.51 3.60 11.53
C GLN A 238 -16.37 5.09 11.89
N ALA A 239 -15.21 5.51 12.40
CA ALA A 239 -14.96 6.91 12.74
C ALA A 239 -14.93 7.80 11.49
N ARG A 240 -14.34 7.29 10.41
CA ARG A 240 -14.25 7.98 9.12
C ARG A 240 -15.62 8.21 8.46
N MET A 241 -16.60 7.35 8.74
CA MET A 241 -18.01 7.55 8.31
C MET A 241 -18.70 8.72 9.03
N LYS A 242 -18.16 9.23 10.14
CA LYS A 242 -18.77 10.32 10.93
C LYS A 242 -18.11 11.69 10.70
N ILE A 243 -17.09 11.77 9.84
CA ILE A 243 -16.40 13.04 9.55
C ILE A 243 -17.06 13.68 8.32
N PRO A 244 -17.85 14.75 8.47
CA PRO A 244 -18.58 15.39 7.35
C PRO A 244 -17.65 15.97 6.27
N VAL A 245 -16.39 16.26 6.60
CA VAL A 245 -15.40 16.82 5.67
C VAL A 245 -14.83 15.76 4.70
N ALA A 246 -14.87 14.47 5.06
CA ALA A 246 -14.47 13.39 4.15
C ALA A 246 -15.55 13.06 3.11
N GLY A 247 -16.80 13.50 3.33
CA GLY A 247 -17.93 13.29 2.42
C GLY A 247 -17.70 13.93 1.05
N ALA A 248 -17.39 15.22 1.01
CA ALA A 248 -17.27 15.97 -0.24
C ALA A 248 -16.11 15.51 -1.16
N VAL A 249 -15.06 14.90 -0.60
CA VAL A 249 -13.91 14.40 -1.38
C VAL A 249 -14.09 12.94 -1.82
N LEU A 250 -14.86 12.14 -1.07
CA LEU A 250 -15.19 10.76 -1.44
C LEU A 250 -16.40 10.66 -2.37
N GLU A 251 -17.34 11.61 -2.32
CA GLU A 251 -18.49 11.67 -3.24
C GLU A 251 -18.04 11.89 -4.69
N ALA A 252 -16.95 12.65 -4.90
CA ALA A 252 -16.35 12.85 -6.21
C ALA A 252 -15.58 11.62 -6.75
N SER A 253 -15.34 10.59 -5.92
CA SER A 253 -14.69 9.35 -6.37
C SER A 253 -15.68 8.23 -6.72
N PHE A 254 -16.98 8.46 -6.57
CA PHE A 254 -18.03 7.48 -6.88
C PHE A 254 -19.10 7.98 -7.88
N TYR A 255 -18.81 9.08 -8.58
CA TYR A 255 -19.48 9.47 -9.83
C TYR A 255 -18.42 9.65 -10.93
#